data_AF-A0A9E3KAY9-F1
#
_entry.id   AF-A0A9E3KAY9-F1
#
_cell.length_a   1.000
_cell.length_b   1.000
_cell.length_c   1.000
_cell.angle_alpha   90.00
_cell.angle_beta   90.00
_cell.angle_gamma   90.00
#
_symmetry.space_group_name_H-M   'P 1'
#
loop_
_entity.id
_entity.type
_entity.pdbx_description
1 polymer ?
#
loop_
_entity_poly.entity_id
_entity_poly.type
_entity_poly.pdbx_seq_one_letter_code
_entity_poly.pdbx_strand_id
1 'polypeptide(L)' 'MKSKKKDKASVHKDLEGLDIKVNEFGEIKMNKSSEELNAFLNDNVDDKKLKDRKEKK' A
#
# COMPACT_ATOMS: atom_id res chain seq x y z
N MET A 1 31.10 -9.11 9.17
CA MET A 1 30.30 -8.33 8.21
C MET A 1 28.91 -8.11 8.82
N LYS A 2 28.60 -6.92 9.34
CA LYS A 2 27.29 -6.69 10.00
C LYS A 2 26.23 -6.52 8.91
N SER A 3 25.45 -7.58 8.68
CA SER A 3 24.27 -7.53 7.82
C SER A 3 23.33 -6.45 8.35
N LYS A 4 23.18 -5.34 7.63
CA LYS A 4 22.08 -4.39 7.84
C LYS A 4 20.79 -5.18 7.63
N LYS A 5 20.21 -5.72 8.70
CA LYS A 5 18.83 -6.17 8.70
C LYS A 5 18.05 -4.92 8.38
N LYS A 6 17.58 -4.79 7.13
CA LYS A 6 16.58 -3.79 6.77
C LYS A 6 15.45 -4.04 7.76
N ASP A 7 15.24 -3.12 8.70
CA ASP A 7 14.11 -3.18 9.62
C ASP A 7 12.88 -3.33 8.74
N LYS A 8 12.34 -4.55 8.72
CA LYS A 8 11.15 -4.85 7.95
C LYS A 8 10.09 -3.95 8.56
N ALA A 9 9.59 -2.98 7.78
CA ALA A 9 8.46 -2.18 8.19
C ALA A 9 7.36 -3.15 8.68
N SER A 10 6.67 -2.81 9.76
CA SER A 10 5.57 -3.60 10.32
C SER A 10 4.33 -3.53 9.42
N VAL A 11 4.51 -3.80 8.13
CA VAL A 11 3.46 -3.90 7.13
C VAL A 11 2.74 -5.24 7.29
N HIS A 12 1.52 -5.35 6.75
CA HIS A 12 0.77 -6.60 6.74
C HIS A 12 1.63 -7.72 6.13
N LYS A 13 1.42 -8.97 6.57
CA LYS A 13 2.20 -10.12 6.06
C LYS A 13 2.15 -10.22 4.53
N ASP A 14 1.00 -9.90 3.94
CA ASP A 14 0.78 -9.93 2.48
C ASP A 14 1.48 -8.77 1.74
N LEU A 15 1.88 -7.74 2.48
CA LEU A 15 2.68 -6.62 2.00
C LEU A 15 4.16 -6.76 2.38
N GLU A 16 4.60 -7.90 2.93
CA GLU A 16 6.03 -8.15 3.12
C GLU A 16 6.77 -8.01 1.79
N GLY A 17 7.85 -7.23 1.80
CA GLY A 17 8.65 -6.97 0.61
C GLY A 17 8.07 -5.90 -0.33
N LEU A 18 7.00 -5.21 0.04
CA LEU A 18 6.55 -3.99 -0.64
C LEU A 18 7.57 -2.85 -0.40
N ASP A 19 8.14 -2.30 -1.47
CA ASP A 19 9.03 -1.13 -1.45
C ASP A 19 8.36 -0.02 -2.24
N ILE A 20 7.99 1.07 -1.56
CA ILE A 20 7.40 2.27 -2.17
C ILE A 20 8.33 3.44 -1.91
N LYS A 21 8.71 4.16 -2.96
CA LYS A 21 9.56 5.34 -2.90
C LYS A 21 8.97 6.46 -3.72
N VAL A 22 9.05 7.68 -3.20
CA VAL A 22 8.72 8.90 -3.93
C VAL A 22 10.03 9.54 -4.35
N ASN A 23 10.19 9.87 -5.63
CA ASN A 23 11.37 10.59 -6.10
C ASN A 23 11.20 12.11 -5.95
N GLU A 24 12.25 12.87 -6.27
CA GLU A 24 12.27 14.33 -6.14
C GLU A 24 11.23 15.04 -7.03
N PHE A 25 10.71 14.35 -8.04
CA PHE A 25 9.67 14.84 -8.95
C PHE A 25 8.25 14.45 -8.50
N GLY A 26 8.11 13.75 -7.37
CA GLY A 26 6.82 13.28 -6.87
C GLY A 26 6.30 12.01 -7.55
N GLU A 27 7.10 11.35 -8.37
CA GLU A 27 6.73 10.06 -8.96
C GLU A 27 6.83 8.96 -7.92
N ILE A 28 5.79 8.12 -7.86
CA ILE A 28 5.73 6.97 -6.96
C ILE A 28 6.31 5.76 -7.70
N LYS A 29 7.42 5.23 -7.18
CA LYS A 29 8.03 3.98 -7.63
C LYS A 29 7.73 2.88 -6.63
N MET A 30 7.18 1.78 -7.13
CA MET A 30 6.92 0.60 -6.33
C MET A 30 7.35 -0.67 -7.06
N ASN A 31 7.68 -1.71 -6.30
CA ASN A 31 8.10 -3.00 -6.85
C ASN A 31 6.93 -3.95 -7.17
N LYS A 32 5.74 -3.70 -6.61
CA LYS A 32 4.49 -4.42 -6.91
C LYS A 32 3.64 -3.62 -7.91
N SER A 33 2.73 -4.27 -8.61
CA SER A 33 1.85 -3.55 -9.54
C SER A 33 0.77 -2.74 -8.81
N SER A 34 0.25 -1.72 -9.47
CA SER A 34 -0.89 -0.94 -8.97
C SER A 34 -2.15 -1.80 -8.83
N GLU A 35 -2.32 -2.84 -9.65
CA GLU A 35 -3.47 -3.74 -9.55
C GLU A 35 -3.43 -4.57 -8.28
N GLU A 36 -2.27 -5.12 -7.92
CA GLU A 36 -2.08 -5.88 -6.68
C GLU A 36 -2.36 -5.01 -5.44
N LEU A 37 -1.89 -3.75 -5.47
CA LEU A 37 -2.12 -2.80 -4.38
C LEU A 37 -3.61 -2.46 -4.27
N ASN A 38 -4.29 -2.21 -5.39
CA ASN A 38 -5.73 -1.92 -5.40
C ASN A 38 -6.56 -3.10 -4.90
N ALA A 39 -6.21 -4.33 -5.28
CA ALA A 39 -6.89 -5.54 -4.80
C ALA A 39 -6.74 -5.68 -3.28
N PHE A 40 -5.52 -5.49 -2.77
CA PHE A 40 -5.26 -5.51 -1.32
C PHE A 40 -6.09 -4.45 -0.57
N LEU A 41 -6.13 -3.22 -1.08
CA LEU A 41 -6.86 -2.12 -0.46
C LEU A 41 -8.38 -2.36 -0.46
N ASN A 42 -8.95 -2.88 -1.56
CA ASN A 42 -10.38 -3.19 -1.62
C ASN A 42 -10.81 -4.29 -0.64
N ASP A 43 -9.94 -5.25 -0.36
CA ASP A 43 -10.21 -6.36 0.55
C ASP A 43 -10.04 -5.96 2.03
N ASN A 44 -9.02 -5.14 2.33
CA ASN A 44 -8.61 -4.84 3.70
C ASN A 44 -9.04 -3.46 4.20
N VAL A 45 -9.45 -2.55 3.32
CA VAL A 45 -9.77 -1.16 3.65
C VAL A 45 -11.18 -0.83 3.18
N ASP A 46 -12.00 -0.37 4.13
CA ASP A 46 -13.34 0.11 3.83
C ASP A 46 -13.28 1.46 3.10
N ASP A 47 -13.83 1.52 1.88
CA ASP A 47 -13.81 2.74 1.06
C ASP A 47 -14.68 3.84 1.66
N LYS A 48 -14.02 4.77 2.35
CA LYS A 48 -14.65 5.94 2.98
C LYS A 48 -15.47 6.78 2.00
N LYS A 49 -15.12 6.82 0.71
CA LYS A 49 -15.85 7.60 -0.31
C LYS A 49 -17.20 6.97 -0.66
N LEU A 50 -17.40 5.68 -0.36
CA LEU A 50 -18.67 4.98 -0.55
C LEU A 50 -19.58 5.05 0.67
N LYS A 51 -19.04 5.42 1.84
CA LYS A 51 -19.82 5.57 3.09
C LYS A 51 -20.87 6.67 2.94
N ASP A 52 -20.46 7.84 2.46
CA ASP A 52 -21.36 9.00 2.29
C ASP A 52 -22.37 8.84 1.14
N ARG A 53 -22.22 7.81 0.29
CA ARG A 53 -23.16 7.54 -0.81
C ARG A 53 -24.35 6.66 -0.39
N LYS A 54 -24.24 5.93 0.72
CA LYS A 54 -25.34 5.05 1.19
C LYS A 54 -26.50 5.81 1.82
N GLU A 55 -26.31 7.09 2.16
CA GLU A 55 -27.36 7.93 2.77
C GLU A 55 -28.24 8.69 1.77
N LYS A 56 -28.09 8.45 0.46
CA LYS A 56 -28.97 9.01 -0.59
C LYS A 56 -29.89 7.96 -1.22
N LYS A 57 -30.66 7.23 -0.40
CA LYS A 57 -31.82 6.47 -0.88
C LYS A 57 -33.05 6.85 -0.10
#